data_AF-A0A2M7TPW6-F1
#
_entry.id   AF-A0A2M7TPW6-F1
#
_cell.length_a   1.000
_cell.length_b   1.000
_cell.length_c   1.000
_cell.angle_alpha   90.00
_cell.angle_beta   90.00
_cell.angle_gamma   90.00
#
_symmetry.space_group_name_H-M   'P 1'
#
loop_
_entity.id
_entity.type
_entity.pdbx_description
1 polymer ?
#
loop_
_entity_poly.entity_id
_entity_poly.type
_entity_poly.pdbx_seq_one_letter_code
_entity_poly.pdbx_strand_id
1 'polypeptide(L)'
;MEEVKRLRLKPQKVILVARPHHARRAYATFIKNTNIGKIISAPCELNFRYSKELSEILVGEIDRLILYTKKGDIQKQKIPKDVMEAYDVLSKSLGN
;
A
#
# COMPACT_ATOMS: atom_id res chain seq x y z
N MET A 1 -7.24 -14.01 4.99
CA MET A 1 -7.81 -14.95 4.00
C MET A 1 -8.11 -16.31 4.59
N GLU A 2 -7.34 -16.78 5.57
CA GLU A 2 -7.64 -18.04 6.29
C GLU A 2 -9.05 -18.08 6.87
N GLU A 3 -9.52 -16.97 7.46
CA GLU A 3 -10.88 -16.90 7.99
C GLU A 3 -11.97 -17.04 6.91
N VAL A 4 -11.76 -16.41 5.74
CA VAL A 4 -12.65 -16.54 4.57
C VAL A 4 -12.69 -17.99 4.09
N LYS A 5 -11.54 -18.68 4.06
CA LYS A 5 -11.44 -20.11 3.73
C LYS A 5 -12.15 -20.99 4.77
N ARG A 6 -11.94 -20.70 6.06
CA ARG A 6 -12.57 -21.40 7.20
C ARG A 6 -14.10 -21.36 7.09
N LEU A 7 -14.64 -20.19 6.75
CA LEU A 7 -16.07 -19.97 6.53
C LEU A 7 -16.57 -20.45 5.15
N ARG A 8 -15.69 -21.06 4.33
CA ARG A 8 -15.98 -21.55 2.97
C ARG A 8 -16.60 -20.48 2.05
N LEU A 9 -16.25 -19.22 2.28
CA LEU A 9 -16.74 -18.11 1.47
C LEU A 9 -15.94 -18.02 0.16
N LYS A 10 -16.65 -17.70 -0.93
CA LYS A 10 -16.07 -17.48 -2.26
C LYS A 10 -16.38 -16.05 -2.73
N PRO A 11 -15.77 -15.02 -2.10
CA PRO A 11 -16.07 -13.63 -2.44
C PRO A 11 -15.65 -13.33 -3.88
N GLN A 12 -16.58 -12.79 -4.67
CA GLN A 12 -16.29 -12.30 -6.02
C GLN A 12 -15.88 -10.83 -6.03
N LYS A 13 -16.26 -10.09 -4.99
CA LYS A 13 -15.96 -8.66 -4.82
C LYS A 13 -15.57 -8.41 -3.37
N VAL A 14 -14.57 -7.57 -3.15
CA VAL A 14 -14.16 -7.14 -1.81
C VAL A 14 -13.92 -5.63 -1.78
N ILE A 15 -14.24 -5.03 -0.63
CA ILE A 15 -13.82 -3.67 -0.30
C ILE A 15 -12.61 -3.81 0.62
N LEU A 16 -11.47 -3.27 0.17
CA LEU A 16 -10.25 -3.27 0.95
C LEU A 16 -10.09 -1.92 1.63
N VAL A 17 -10.31 -1.92 2.95
CA VAL A 17 -10.17 -0.74 3.82
C VAL A 17 -8.83 -0.78 4.52
N ALA A 18 -8.06 0.29 4.40
CA ALA A 18 -6.76 0.48 5.05
C ALA A 18 -6.55 1.96 5.37
N ARG A 19 -5.57 2.27 6.24
CA ARG A 19 -5.12 3.67 6.40
C ARG A 19 -4.62 4.20 5.04
N PRO A 20 -4.86 5.47 4.67
CA PRO A 20 -4.56 5.93 3.32
C PRO A 20 -3.10 5.75 2.90
N HIS A 21 -2.15 6.03 3.79
CA HIS A 21 -0.71 5.82 3.53
C HIS A 21 -0.34 4.35 3.28
N HIS A 22 -1.08 3.39 3.86
CA HIS A 22 -0.86 1.95 3.65
C HIS A 22 -1.63 1.36 2.46
N ALA A 23 -2.59 2.09 1.90
CA ALA A 23 -3.62 1.52 1.02
C ALA A 23 -3.02 0.85 -0.22
N ARG A 24 -2.03 1.47 -0.86
CA ARG A 24 -1.36 0.91 -2.05
C ARG A 24 -0.64 -0.40 -1.74
N ARG A 25 0.09 -0.46 -0.62
CA ARG A 25 0.80 -1.66 -0.20
C ARG A 25 -0.17 -2.77 0.20
N ALA A 26 -1.20 -2.45 0.98
CA ALA A 26 -2.25 -3.40 1.34
C ALA A 26 -2.91 -4.02 0.10
N TYR A 27 -3.22 -3.19 -0.90
CA TYR A 27 -3.74 -3.65 -2.18
C TYR A 27 -2.77 -4.60 -2.90
N ALA A 28 -1.50 -4.20 -3.02
CA ALA A 28 -0.45 -5.01 -3.67
C ALA A 28 -0.20 -6.36 -2.97
N THR A 29 -0.27 -6.40 -1.64
CA THR A 29 -0.23 -7.64 -0.85
C THR A 29 -1.47 -8.48 -1.11
N PHE A 30 -2.66 -7.87 -1.13
CA PHE A 30 -3.91 -8.59 -1.27
C PHE A 30 -4.03 -9.27 -2.64
N ILE A 31 -3.71 -8.57 -3.74
CA ILE A 31 -3.73 -9.14 -5.09
C ILE A 31 -2.67 -10.23 -5.28
N LYS A 32 -1.54 -10.15 -4.55
CA LYS A 32 -0.50 -11.20 -4.60
C LYS A 32 -0.97 -12.51 -3.98
N ASN A 33 -1.82 -12.43 -2.97
CA ASN A 33 -2.23 -13.58 -2.14
C ASN A 33 -3.65 -14.07 -2.45
N THR A 34 -4.37 -13.44 -3.38
CA THR A 34 -5.77 -13.79 -3.69
C THR A 34 -6.05 -13.73 -5.18
N ASN A 35 -7.04 -14.50 -5.63
CA ASN A 35 -7.52 -14.48 -7.01
C ASN A 35 -8.93 -13.85 -7.12
N ILE A 36 -9.22 -12.84 -6.31
CA ILE A 36 -10.54 -12.20 -6.29
C ILE A 36 -10.63 -11.23 -7.48
N GLY A 37 -11.67 -11.42 -8.30
CA GLY A 37 -11.81 -10.71 -9.57
C GLY A 37 -12.03 -9.20 -9.44
N LYS A 38 -12.72 -8.72 -8.40
CA LYS A 38 -12.95 -7.28 -8.19
C LYS A 38 -12.58 -6.84 -6.78
N ILE A 39 -11.67 -5.90 -6.70
CA ILE A 39 -11.22 -5.28 -5.46
C ILE A 39 -11.47 -3.78 -5.56
N ILE A 40 -12.17 -3.23 -4.58
CA ILE A 40 -12.42 -1.80 -4.44
C ILE A 40 -11.54 -1.31 -3.30
N SER A 41 -10.55 -0.47 -3.57
CA SER A 41 -9.77 0.19 -2.52
C SER A 41 -10.57 1.36 -1.97
N ALA A 42 -10.89 1.32 -0.68
CA ALA A 42 -11.65 2.35 0.01
C ALA A 42 -10.93 2.70 1.32
N PRO A 43 -9.88 3.55 1.26
CA PRO A 43 -9.15 3.92 2.46
C PRO A 43 -10.07 4.63 3.47
N CYS A 44 -9.80 4.45 4.76
CA CYS A 44 -10.55 5.15 5.79
C CYS A 44 -10.26 6.67 5.74
N GLU A 45 -11.21 7.48 6.16
CA GLU A 45 -10.96 8.91 6.36
C GLU A 45 -9.89 9.10 7.44
N LEU A 46 -8.89 9.91 7.12
CA LEU A 46 -7.84 10.27 8.06
C LEU A 46 -7.48 11.74 7.82
N ASN A 47 -7.61 12.55 8.87
CA ASN A 47 -7.15 13.92 8.84
C ASN A 47 -5.63 13.95 8.91
N PHE A 48 -5.01 14.22 7.78
CA PHE A 48 -3.57 14.45 7.72
C PHE A 48 -3.25 15.86 8.22
N ARG A 49 -2.31 15.94 9.14
CA ARG A 49 -1.61 17.19 9.44
C ARG A 49 -0.23 17.09 8.80
N TYR A 50 0.16 18.11 8.05
CA TYR A 50 1.51 18.17 7.51
C TYR A 50 2.50 18.23 8.67
N SER A 51 3.30 17.18 8.81
CA SER A 51 4.29 17.01 9.87
C SER A 51 5.48 16.24 9.32
N LYS A 52 6.63 16.36 9.99
CA LYS A 52 7.82 15.56 9.67
C LYS A 52 7.52 14.05 9.74
N GLU A 53 6.79 13.64 10.77
CA GLU A 53 6.36 12.25 10.98
C GLU A 53 5.54 11.73 9.79
N LEU A 54 4.61 12.53 9.26
CA LEU A 54 3.85 12.13 8.08
C LEU A 54 4.76 11.94 6.87
N SER A 55 5.72 12.84 6.64
CA SER A 55 6.69 12.70 5.56
C SER A 55 7.54 11.42 5.71
N GLU A 56 8.01 11.11 6.93
CA GLU A 56 8.74 9.88 7.23
C GLU A 56 7.91 8.62 6.96
N ILE A 57 6.62 8.62 7.33
CA ILE A 57 5.69 7.53 7.04
C ILE A 57 5.52 7.33 5.53
N LEU A 58 5.32 8.42 4.78
CA LEU A 58 5.09 8.35 3.34
C LEU A 58 6.34 7.88 2.58
N VAL A 59 7.52 8.37 2.94
CA VAL A 59 8.81 7.90 2.42
C VAL A 59 9.00 6.42 2.71
N GLY A 60 8.78 6.00 3.96
CA GLY A 60 8.89 4.60 4.35
C GLY A 60 7.90 3.66 3.65
N GLU A 61 6.74 4.15 3.23
CA GLU A 61 5.80 3.35 2.43
C GLU A 61 6.31 3.13 0.99
N ILE A 62 6.98 4.11 0.39
CA ILE A 62 7.64 3.94 -0.91
C ILE A 62 8.81 2.94 -0.79
N ASP A 63 9.63 3.06 0.26
CA ASP A 63 10.72 2.11 0.54
C ASP A 63 10.21 0.67 0.62
N ARG A 64 9.13 0.47 1.38
CA ARG A 64 8.50 -0.86 1.53
C ARG A 64 7.92 -1.34 0.21
N LEU A 65 7.30 -0.48 -0.60
CA LEU A 65 6.81 -0.88 -1.93
C LEU A 65 7.95 -1.39 -2.81
N ILE A 66 9.11 -0.71 -2.80
CA ILE A 66 10.28 -1.11 -3.58
C ILE A 66 10.88 -2.41 -3.00
N LEU A 67 11.16 -2.44 -1.70
CA LEU A 67 11.82 -3.55 -1.03
C LEU A 67 10.98 -4.83 -1.07
N TYR A 68 9.69 -4.74 -0.74
CA TYR A 68 8.81 -5.92 -0.69
C TYR A 68 8.50 -6.45 -2.08
N THR A 69 8.50 -5.58 -3.10
CA THR A 69 8.47 -6.04 -4.50
C THR A 69 9.73 -6.85 -4.84
N LYS A 70 10.92 -6.37 -4.45
CA LYS A 70 12.19 -7.09 -4.70
C LYS A 70 12.22 -8.45 -3.99
N LYS A 71 11.65 -8.55 -2.79
CA LYS A 71 11.52 -9.81 -2.03
C LYS A 71 10.46 -10.76 -2.56
N GLY A 72 9.54 -10.28 -3.40
CA GLY A 72 8.40 -11.05 -3.90
C GLY A 72 7.20 -11.13 -2.96
N ASP A 73 7.22 -10.37 -1.85
CA ASP A 73 6.17 -10.35 -0.83
C ASP A 73 4.87 -9.68 -1.31
N ILE A 74 4.98 -8.76 -2.26
CA ILE A 74 3.85 -8.02 -2.85
C ILE A 74 3.90 -8.02 -4.37
N GLN A 75 2.75 -7.79 -5.01
CA GLN A 75 2.67 -7.63 -6.45
C GLN A 75 3.34 -6.32 -6.88
N LYS A 76 4.27 -6.40 -7.84
CA LYS A 76 4.95 -5.22 -8.41
C LYS A 76 3.96 -4.15 -8.84
N GLN A 77 4.13 -2.94 -8.31
CA GLN A 77 3.37 -1.74 -8.69
C GLN A 77 4.29 -0.79 -9.46
N LYS A 78 3.79 -0.18 -10.53
CA LYS A 78 4.49 0.93 -11.19
C LYS A 78 4.34 2.17 -10.31
N ILE A 79 5.45 2.74 -9.85
CA ILE A 79 5.45 4.02 -9.14
C ILE A 79 5.57 5.13 -10.20
N PRO A 80 4.64 6.09 -10.24
CA PRO A 80 4.71 7.23 -11.16
C PRO A 80 5.99 8.07 -10.97
N LYS A 81 6.46 8.72 -12.05
CA LYS A 81 7.72 9.47 -12.07
C LYS A 81 7.69 10.66 -11.11
N ASP A 82 6.61 11.43 -11.16
CA ASP A 82 6.31 12.55 -10.25
C ASP A 82 6.30 12.12 -8.78
N VAL A 83 5.77 10.94 -8.48
CA VAL A 83 5.80 10.38 -7.11
C VAL A 83 7.22 10.01 -6.68
N MET A 84 8.04 9.45 -7.58
CA MET A 84 9.45 9.17 -7.29
C MET A 84 10.27 10.46 -7.09
N GLU A 85 10.02 11.49 -7.89
CA GLU A 85 10.65 12.80 -7.73
C GLU A 85 10.30 13.43 -6.37
N ALA A 86 9.03 13.37 -5.96
CA ALA A 86 8.61 13.83 -4.63
C ALA A 86 9.25 13.02 -3.50
N TYR A 87 9.37 11.70 -3.66
CA TYR A 87 10.08 10.82 -2.73
C TYR A 87 11.56 11.24 -2.60
N ASP A 88 12.27 11.47 -3.70
CA ASP A 88 13.69 11.83 -3.67
C ASP A 88 13.93 13.17 -2.94
N VAL A 89 13.03 14.14 -3.13
CA VAL A 89 13.09 15.44 -2.42
C VAL A 89 12.86 15.24 -0.93
N LEU A 90 11.83 14.48 -0.56
CA LEU A 90 11.48 14.25 0.85
C LEU A 90 12.57 13.44 1.56
N SER A 91 13.08 12.37 0.97
CA SER A 91 14.14 11.54 1.56
C SER A 91 15.39 12.35 1.88
N LYS A 92 15.85 13.18 0.93
CA LYS A 92 16.99 14.10 1.16
C LYS A 92 16.73 15.08 2.30
N SER A 93 15.51 15.64 2.37
CA SER A 93 15.15 16.60 3.43
C SER A 93 15.06 15.96 4.83
N LEU A 94 14.83 14.64 4.89
CA LEU A 94 14.71 13.88 6.13
C LEU A 94 16.04 13.28 6.60
N GLY A 95 17.10 13.37 5.79
CA GLY A 95 18.42 12.79 6.08
C GLY A 95 18.51 11.28 5.83
N ASN A 96 17.61 10.75 4.99
CA ASN A 96 17.62 9.37 4.51
C ASN A 96 18.37 9.24 3.18
#